data_AF-A0A2N1P5J6-F1
#
_entry.id   AF-A0A2N1P5J6-F1
#
_cell.length_a   1.000
_cell.length_b   1.000
_cell.length_c   1.000
_cell.angle_alpha   90.00
_cell.angle_beta   90.00
_cell.angle_gamma   90.00
#
_symmetry.space_group_name_H-M   'P 1'
#
loop_
_entity.id
_entity.type
_entity.pdbx_description
1 polymer ?
#
loop_
_entity_poly.entity_id
_entity_poly.type
_entity_poly.pdbx_seq_one_letter_code
_entity_poly.pdbx_strand_id
1 'polypeptide(L)'
;MLGRQIRLFLTSLMILVSVLFVGCDQPDDVVAPVSATKIYLSPVQLPSTPSGFIYEFWAKDTAGTAYSIGKFQWDSYLYRFLDGNSNKIDSFWTVDYDVLNSFYRFLEVSVEPYPDPQPDVQGAIILRDTIGDPTVNPIQMVYPVDFGISTVGFSLETPTDKNSESYDASGVWFALYNYDSLVISDTVRVTMSTSTKEPRRLELDTTYWICNEEDAGICIDSSDITPQVLLDPNYMIDDRWRTLDTTNLLELANTLDTLAIVCIDTVIDSFYVPDSLAIDTFIHTTLDFDFVARPVNIGTKTDTVPMVDPCSGVSRNLIIEPFTDYIHSLTYTTVTRIAKIDRFLPNYEEVPDLTGTKWHYKGWIISPYLPADCDELGRMTKPQWTDFIINQIFERPDDWAIISTGSFKSFATHDDGNPYSLKRRVPNFPGEDFLTNLPCGRAVPYIFADSTQPRFETGDIFITLEPDDFDRNTNFPLFLFTTRWHIPPYELVSDTSTNHVQTTSMLNVSGRVTNNPFGFPGIDVVIERK
;
A
#
# COMPACT_ATOMS: atom_id res chain seq x y z
N MET A 1 -40.44 -44.93 84.89
CA MET A 1 -41.03 -44.77 83.53
C MET A 1 -40.27 -43.79 82.64
N LEU A 2 -39.66 -42.73 83.19
CA LEU A 2 -38.95 -41.68 82.42
C LEU A 2 -37.79 -42.21 81.54
N GLY A 3 -36.98 -43.14 82.03
CA GLY A 3 -35.83 -43.68 81.28
C GLY A 3 -36.18 -44.49 80.03
N ARG A 4 -37.40 -45.07 79.95
CA ARG A 4 -37.84 -45.84 78.77
C ARG A 4 -38.28 -44.93 77.62
N GLN A 5 -38.84 -43.75 77.95
CA GLN A 5 -39.25 -42.78 76.94
C GLN A 5 -38.05 -42.03 76.34
N ILE A 6 -37.03 -41.71 77.15
CA ILE A 6 -35.81 -41.06 76.67
C ILE A 6 -35.06 -41.96 75.67
N ARG A 7 -35.00 -43.28 75.92
CA ARG A 7 -34.37 -44.23 74.99
C ARG A 7 -35.14 -44.32 73.67
N LEU A 8 -36.47 -44.42 73.69
CA LEU A 8 -37.29 -44.44 72.48
C LEU A 8 -37.12 -43.15 71.66
N PHE A 9 -37.10 -42.00 72.32
CA PHE A 9 -36.89 -40.71 71.65
C PHE A 9 -35.51 -40.61 70.99
N LEU A 10 -34.43 -40.97 71.71
CA LEU A 10 -33.07 -40.96 71.15
C LEU A 10 -32.90 -41.97 70.01
N THR A 11 -33.57 -43.12 70.08
CA THR A 11 -33.51 -44.13 69.01
C THR A 11 -34.24 -43.63 67.75
N SER A 12 -35.43 -43.03 67.90
CA SER A 12 -36.14 -42.41 66.78
C SER A 12 -35.36 -41.23 66.18
N LEU A 13 -34.71 -40.41 67.01
CA LEU A 13 -33.89 -39.29 66.54
C LEU A 13 -32.67 -39.78 65.76
N MET A 14 -31.99 -40.83 66.23
CA MET A 14 -30.86 -41.44 65.52
C MET A 14 -31.29 -42.07 64.18
N ILE A 15 -32.47 -42.71 64.13
CA ILE A 15 -33.02 -43.25 62.87
C ILE A 15 -33.34 -42.10 61.90
N LEU A 16 -33.96 -41.02 62.38
CA LEU A 16 -34.28 -39.85 61.54
C LEU A 16 -33.02 -39.16 61.00
N VAL A 17 -32.00 -38.98 61.84
CA VAL A 17 -30.70 -38.41 61.43
C VAL A 17 -30.00 -39.33 60.43
N SER A 18 -30.06 -40.66 60.62
CA SER A 18 -29.47 -41.62 59.69
C SER A 18 -30.17 -41.60 58.32
N VAL A 19 -31.49 -41.39 58.27
CA VAL A 19 -32.24 -41.28 57.01
C VAL A 19 -31.92 -39.97 56.27
N LEU A 20 -31.60 -38.89 57.01
CA LEU A 20 -31.20 -37.61 56.40
C LEU A 20 -29.77 -37.61 55.83
N PHE A 21 -28.87 -38.46 56.34
CA PHE A 21 -27.50 -38.62 55.82
C PHE A 21 -27.36 -39.65 54.69
N VAL A 22 -28.41 -40.45 54.41
CA VAL A 22 -28.51 -41.32 53.23
C VAL A 22 -29.36 -40.65 52.13
N GLY A 23 -29.35 -39.31 52.12
CA GLY A 23 -29.99 -38.49 51.09
C GLY A 23 -29.13 -38.44 49.82
N CYS A 24 -29.52 -39.29 48.86
CA CYS A 24 -29.35 -39.13 47.41
C CYS A 24 -27.92 -38.90 46.88
N ASP A 25 -27.08 -39.95 46.89
CA ASP A 25 -26.29 -40.19 45.68
C ASP A 25 -27.30 -40.65 44.62
N GLN A 26 -27.71 -39.76 43.70
CA GLN A 26 -28.21 -40.22 42.41
C GLN A 26 -26.97 -40.61 41.59
N PRO A 27 -26.63 -41.91 41.42
CA PRO A 27 -25.55 -42.31 40.53
C PRO A 27 -25.89 -42.08 39.05
N ASP A 28 -27.12 -41.65 38.75
CA ASP A 28 -27.54 -41.27 37.42
C ASP A 28 -27.61 -39.75 37.36
N ASP A 29 -26.43 -39.13 37.35
CA ASP A 29 -26.28 -37.85 36.66
C ASP A 29 -26.77 -38.14 35.24
N VAL A 30 -28.02 -37.76 34.96
CA VAL A 30 -28.60 -37.86 33.62
C VAL A 30 -27.78 -36.89 32.80
N VAL A 31 -26.66 -37.38 32.27
CA VAL A 31 -25.92 -36.74 31.20
C VAL A 31 -26.95 -36.68 30.09
N ALA A 32 -27.66 -35.56 30.03
CA ALA A 32 -28.53 -35.25 28.92
C ALA A 32 -27.68 -35.54 27.68
N PRO A 33 -28.16 -36.38 26.76
CA PRO A 33 -27.37 -36.77 25.60
C PRO A 33 -26.82 -35.50 25.00
N VAL A 34 -25.48 -35.45 24.88
CA VAL A 34 -24.79 -34.30 24.32
C VAL A 34 -25.44 -34.03 22.98
N SER A 35 -26.09 -32.88 22.84
CA SER A 35 -26.84 -32.53 21.63
C SER A 35 -25.86 -32.57 20.47
N ALA A 36 -25.93 -33.62 19.66
CA ALA A 36 -25.08 -33.73 18.48
C ALA A 36 -25.72 -32.96 17.34
N THR A 37 -24.91 -32.23 16.57
CA THR A 37 -25.37 -31.52 15.39
C THR A 37 -24.78 -32.16 14.15
N LYS A 38 -25.61 -32.36 13.13
CA LYS A 38 -25.18 -32.77 11.80
C LYS A 38 -25.30 -31.58 10.85
N ILE A 39 -24.22 -31.26 10.15
CA ILE A 39 -24.12 -30.09 9.26
C ILE A 39 -23.86 -30.61 7.86
N TYR A 40 -24.70 -30.28 6.89
CA TYR A 40 -24.52 -30.64 5.48
C TYR A 40 -24.09 -29.41 4.70
N LEU A 41 -23.08 -29.56 3.85
CA LEU A 41 -22.58 -28.50 2.98
C LEU A 41 -22.93 -28.82 1.53
N SER A 42 -23.47 -27.84 0.82
CA SER A 42 -23.73 -27.90 -0.62
C SER A 42 -23.00 -26.74 -1.32
N PRO A 43 -21.78 -26.97 -1.84
CA PRO A 43 -21.00 -25.91 -2.46
C PRO A 43 -21.65 -25.38 -3.73
N VAL A 44 -21.64 -24.05 -3.86
CA VAL A 44 -22.11 -23.30 -5.02
C VAL A 44 -20.91 -22.52 -5.54
N GLN A 45 -20.37 -22.91 -6.69
CA GLN A 45 -19.23 -22.21 -7.31
C GLN A 45 -17.97 -22.13 -6.44
N LEU A 46 -17.82 -22.99 -5.43
CA LEU A 46 -16.56 -23.10 -4.68
C LEU A 46 -15.46 -23.65 -5.60
N PRO A 47 -14.27 -23.01 -5.69
CA PRO A 47 -13.20 -23.53 -6.51
C PRO A 47 -12.49 -24.69 -5.81
N SER A 48 -11.80 -25.51 -6.58
CA SER A 48 -10.80 -26.41 -6.01
C SER A 48 -9.67 -25.58 -5.40
N THR A 49 -9.16 -25.97 -4.23
CA THR A 49 -7.99 -25.30 -3.65
C THR A 49 -6.75 -25.60 -4.50
N PRO A 50 -5.85 -24.62 -4.67
CA PRO A 50 -4.53 -24.90 -5.23
C PRO A 50 -3.79 -25.97 -4.41
N SER A 51 -2.85 -26.68 -5.07
CA SER A 51 -2.00 -27.66 -4.39
C SER A 51 -1.35 -27.06 -3.14
N GLY A 52 -1.33 -27.76 -2.02
CA GLY A 52 -0.77 -27.26 -0.75
C GLY A 52 -1.71 -26.34 0.04
N PHE A 53 -2.98 -26.23 -0.37
CA PHE A 53 -4.02 -25.54 0.40
C PHE A 53 -5.23 -26.45 0.62
N ILE A 54 -5.97 -26.20 1.69
CA ILE A 54 -7.19 -26.90 2.09
C ILE A 54 -8.22 -25.90 2.62
N TYR A 55 -9.51 -26.24 2.54
CA TYR A 55 -10.52 -25.48 3.25
C TYR A 55 -10.64 -25.98 4.69
N GLU A 56 -10.87 -25.07 5.62
CA GLU A 56 -11.24 -25.42 6.99
C GLU A 56 -12.57 -24.78 7.36
N PHE A 57 -13.46 -25.59 7.92
CA PHE A 57 -14.78 -25.18 8.35
C PHE A 57 -14.79 -24.87 9.83
N TRP A 58 -15.31 -23.72 10.21
CA TRP A 58 -15.27 -23.20 11.57
C TRP A 58 -16.65 -22.81 12.08
N ALA A 59 -16.88 -23.02 13.37
CA ALA A 59 -17.89 -22.28 14.13
C ALA A 59 -17.19 -21.19 14.94
N LYS A 60 -17.73 -19.97 14.96
CA LYS A 60 -17.18 -18.87 15.75
C LYS A 60 -18.16 -18.42 16.80
N ASP A 61 -17.71 -18.30 18.05
CA ASP A 61 -18.55 -17.85 19.15
C ASP A 61 -18.78 -16.33 19.16
N THR A 62 -19.64 -15.90 20.07
CA THR A 62 -19.94 -14.48 20.30
C THR A 62 -18.77 -13.66 20.83
N ALA A 63 -17.74 -14.31 21.39
CA ALA A 63 -16.50 -13.68 21.84
C ALA A 63 -15.44 -13.59 20.72
N GLY A 64 -15.67 -14.24 19.58
CA GLY A 64 -14.75 -14.26 18.44
C GLY A 64 -13.78 -15.45 18.43
N THR A 65 -13.92 -16.42 19.34
CA THR A 65 -13.12 -17.65 19.33
C THR A 65 -13.62 -18.56 18.22
N ALA A 66 -12.71 -19.06 17.38
CA ALA A 66 -13.02 -20.00 16.30
C ALA A 66 -12.77 -21.45 16.76
N TYR A 67 -13.68 -22.34 16.39
CA TYR A 67 -13.64 -23.77 16.69
C TYR A 67 -13.68 -24.54 15.38
N SER A 68 -12.62 -25.28 15.07
CA SER A 68 -12.55 -26.08 13.85
C SER A 68 -13.57 -27.23 13.91
N ILE A 69 -14.41 -27.32 12.88
CA ILE A 69 -15.36 -28.41 12.66
C ILE A 69 -14.70 -29.51 11.82
N GLY A 70 -13.83 -29.13 10.89
CA GLY A 70 -13.09 -30.06 10.06
C GLY A 70 -12.50 -29.43 8.81
N LYS A 71 -11.52 -30.15 8.24
CA LYS A 71 -10.81 -29.77 7.01
C LYS A 71 -11.35 -30.56 5.82
N PHE A 72 -11.42 -29.92 4.66
CA PHE A 72 -11.83 -30.57 3.41
C PHE A 72 -11.19 -29.93 2.19
N GLN A 73 -11.00 -30.71 1.14
CA GLN A 73 -10.80 -30.22 -0.21
C GLN A 73 -12.13 -30.33 -0.96
N TRP A 74 -12.34 -29.43 -1.91
CA TRP A 74 -13.46 -29.52 -2.85
C TRP A 74 -12.90 -29.79 -4.24
N ASP A 75 -13.38 -30.87 -4.86
CA ASP A 75 -13.09 -31.19 -6.25
C ASP A 75 -14.25 -30.64 -7.08
N SER A 76 -14.08 -29.43 -7.61
CA SER A 76 -15.10 -28.71 -8.39
C SER A 76 -15.41 -29.36 -9.73
N TYR A 77 -14.49 -30.18 -10.26
CA TYR A 77 -14.69 -30.91 -11.51
C TYR A 77 -15.58 -32.14 -11.30
N LEU A 78 -15.34 -32.90 -10.22
CA LEU A 78 -16.12 -34.10 -9.88
C LEU A 78 -17.25 -33.84 -8.87
N TYR A 79 -17.43 -32.59 -8.44
CA TYR A 79 -18.43 -32.15 -7.47
C TYR A 79 -18.45 -33.00 -6.19
N ARG A 80 -17.29 -33.18 -5.54
CA ARG A 80 -17.16 -34.03 -4.35
C ARG A 80 -16.19 -33.46 -3.33
N PHE A 81 -16.44 -33.78 -2.06
CA PHE A 81 -15.54 -33.49 -0.97
C PHE A 81 -14.43 -34.54 -0.87
N LEU A 82 -13.21 -34.09 -0.58
CA LEU A 82 -12.05 -34.93 -0.30
C LEU A 82 -11.42 -34.55 1.05
N ASP A 83 -10.71 -35.49 1.68
CA ASP A 83 -9.82 -35.19 2.81
C ASP A 83 -8.47 -34.61 2.33
N GLY A 84 -7.57 -34.28 3.25
CA GLY A 84 -6.22 -33.78 2.91
C GLY A 84 -5.32 -34.79 2.18
N ASN A 85 -5.70 -36.06 2.13
CA ASN A 85 -5.02 -37.10 1.34
C ASN A 85 -5.74 -37.37 0.00
N SER A 86 -6.69 -36.50 -0.38
CA SER A 86 -7.51 -36.62 -1.58
C SER A 86 -8.40 -37.88 -1.64
N ASN A 87 -8.71 -38.50 -0.49
CA ASN A 87 -9.74 -39.54 -0.42
C ASN A 87 -11.13 -38.90 -0.37
N LYS A 88 -12.11 -39.51 -1.03
CA LYS A 88 -13.50 -39.06 -0.98
C LYS A 88 -14.04 -39.13 0.46
N ILE A 89 -14.67 -38.05 0.91
CA ILE A 89 -15.40 -37.98 2.18
C ILE A 89 -16.88 -37.63 1.94
N ASP A 90 -17.68 -37.70 3.01
CA ASP A 90 -19.08 -37.30 2.98
C ASP A 90 -19.24 -35.78 2.91
N SER A 91 -20.43 -35.32 2.51
CA SER A 91 -20.79 -33.89 2.47
C SER A 91 -21.36 -33.37 3.80
N PHE A 92 -21.14 -34.09 4.90
CA PHE A 92 -21.64 -33.70 6.21
C PHE A 92 -20.61 -33.90 7.32
N TRP A 93 -20.72 -33.06 8.34
CA TRP A 93 -19.92 -33.10 9.56
C TRP A 93 -20.84 -33.39 10.74
N THR A 94 -20.36 -34.17 11.71
CA THR A 94 -21.07 -34.38 12.98
C THR A 94 -20.21 -33.81 14.09
N VAL A 95 -20.77 -32.89 14.86
CA VAL A 95 -20.13 -32.32 16.06
C VAL A 95 -20.92 -32.71 17.29
N ASP A 96 -20.23 -32.85 18.42
CA ASP A 96 -20.78 -33.18 19.73
C ASP A 96 -21.25 -31.93 20.49
N TYR A 97 -21.72 -30.92 19.78
CA TYR A 97 -22.32 -29.73 20.38
C TYR A 97 -23.42 -29.16 19.48
N ASP A 98 -24.31 -28.37 20.08
CA ASP A 98 -25.37 -27.67 19.37
C ASP A 98 -24.83 -26.40 18.70
N VAL A 99 -24.56 -26.45 17.40
CA VAL A 99 -24.09 -25.27 16.64
C VAL A 99 -25.16 -24.18 16.60
N LEU A 100 -26.44 -24.53 16.73
CA LEU A 100 -27.55 -23.57 16.79
C LEU A 100 -27.71 -22.94 18.19
N ASN A 101 -26.85 -23.28 19.15
CA ASN A 101 -26.80 -22.58 20.43
C ASN A 101 -26.38 -21.12 20.20
N SER A 102 -27.05 -20.17 20.86
CA SER A 102 -26.76 -18.73 20.77
C SER A 102 -25.35 -18.33 21.20
N PHE A 103 -24.60 -19.26 21.80
CA PHE A 103 -23.17 -19.13 22.04
C PHE A 103 -22.38 -18.94 20.74
N TYR A 104 -22.75 -19.66 19.67
CA TYR A 104 -22.15 -19.55 18.34
C TYR A 104 -22.84 -18.46 17.54
N ARG A 105 -22.05 -17.69 16.80
CA ARG A 105 -22.51 -16.53 16.02
C ARG A 105 -22.29 -16.69 14.53
N PHE A 106 -21.17 -17.25 14.11
CA PHE A 106 -20.85 -17.38 12.69
C PHE A 106 -20.45 -18.80 12.32
N LEU A 107 -20.79 -19.19 11.09
CA LEU A 107 -20.12 -20.27 10.37
C LEU A 107 -19.20 -19.65 9.35
N GLU A 108 -17.96 -20.15 9.29
CA GLU A 108 -16.92 -19.59 8.44
C GLU A 108 -16.16 -20.71 7.72
N VAL A 109 -15.75 -20.46 6.49
CA VAL A 109 -14.78 -21.29 5.78
C VAL A 109 -13.56 -20.44 5.50
N SER A 110 -12.39 -20.94 5.88
CA SER A 110 -11.10 -20.34 5.56
C SER A 110 -10.34 -21.17 4.53
N VAL A 111 -9.38 -20.52 3.87
CA VAL A 111 -8.33 -21.17 3.08
C VAL A 111 -7.09 -21.26 3.97
N GLU A 112 -6.57 -22.47 4.13
CA GLU A 112 -5.42 -22.79 5.00
C GLU A 112 -4.32 -23.47 4.20
N PRO A 113 -3.05 -23.27 4.56
CA PRO A 113 -1.94 -24.05 4.02
C PRO A 113 -2.04 -25.49 4.51
N TYR A 114 -1.55 -26.44 3.72
CA TYR A 114 -1.60 -27.87 4.05
C TYR A 114 -0.24 -28.56 3.77
N PRO A 115 0.45 -29.09 4.79
CA PRO A 115 0.05 -29.15 6.21
C PRO A 115 0.06 -27.77 6.88
N ASP A 116 -0.94 -27.55 7.74
CA ASP A 116 -1.16 -26.28 8.42
C ASP A 116 -0.16 -26.10 9.59
N PRO A 117 0.68 -25.06 9.58
CA PRO A 117 1.65 -24.81 10.64
C PRO A 117 1.02 -24.23 11.92
N GLN A 118 -0.21 -23.70 11.86
CA GLN A 118 -0.89 -23.03 12.96
C GLN A 118 -2.37 -23.46 13.05
N PRO A 119 -2.66 -24.73 13.41
CA PRO A 119 -4.01 -25.31 13.36
C PRO A 119 -5.06 -24.63 14.25
N ASP A 120 -4.64 -23.82 15.22
CA ASP A 120 -5.53 -23.08 16.11
C ASP A 120 -5.78 -21.63 15.63
N VAL A 121 -5.17 -21.22 14.51
CA VAL A 121 -5.26 -19.87 13.96
C VAL A 121 -5.96 -19.91 12.62
N GLN A 122 -7.17 -19.36 12.58
CA GLN A 122 -7.96 -19.26 11.37
C GLN A 122 -7.25 -18.40 10.29
N GLY A 123 -7.05 -18.95 9.11
CA GLY A 123 -6.51 -18.35 7.90
C GLY A 123 -7.46 -17.40 7.18
N ALA A 124 -7.34 -17.29 5.86
CA ALA A 124 -8.07 -16.31 5.07
C ALA A 124 -9.54 -16.73 4.88
N ILE A 125 -10.47 -15.95 5.46
CA ILE A 125 -11.92 -16.26 5.41
C ILE A 125 -12.45 -16.07 4.00
N ILE A 126 -12.81 -17.18 3.34
CA ILE A 126 -13.42 -17.15 2.00
C ILE A 126 -14.94 -17.11 2.09
N LEU A 127 -15.57 -17.73 3.09
CA LEU A 127 -17.02 -17.74 3.24
C LEU A 127 -17.43 -17.47 4.69
N ARG A 128 -18.53 -16.75 4.87
CA ARG A 128 -19.13 -16.50 6.19
C ARG A 128 -20.65 -16.39 6.08
N ASP A 129 -21.34 -16.87 7.11
CA ASP A 129 -22.72 -16.45 7.40
C ASP A 129 -22.98 -16.43 8.92
N THR A 130 -24.05 -15.75 9.32
CA THR A 130 -24.53 -15.69 10.70
C THR A 130 -25.40 -16.90 11.02
N ILE A 131 -25.15 -17.54 12.15
CA ILE A 131 -25.97 -18.64 12.64
C ILE A 131 -27.31 -18.07 13.15
N GLY A 132 -28.40 -18.52 12.55
CA GLY A 132 -29.77 -18.19 12.95
C GLY A 132 -30.67 -19.43 12.93
N ASP A 133 -31.98 -19.24 13.06
CA ASP A 133 -32.94 -20.31 12.85
C ASP A 133 -32.98 -20.68 11.35
N PRO A 134 -32.49 -21.86 10.94
CA PRO A 134 -32.39 -22.24 9.54
C PRO A 134 -33.76 -22.39 8.85
N THR A 135 -34.85 -22.48 9.62
CA THR A 135 -36.21 -22.53 9.08
C THR A 135 -36.73 -21.15 8.68
N VAL A 136 -36.18 -20.09 9.28
CA VAL A 136 -36.54 -18.69 9.01
C VAL A 136 -35.57 -18.09 8.00
N ASN A 137 -34.26 -18.30 8.21
CA ASN A 137 -33.21 -17.82 7.33
C ASN A 137 -32.25 -18.98 7.02
N PRO A 138 -32.40 -19.64 5.85
CA PRO A 138 -31.45 -20.66 5.41
C PRO A 138 -30.03 -20.09 5.44
N ILE A 139 -29.10 -20.87 5.96
CA ILE A 139 -27.71 -20.44 6.09
C ILE A 139 -27.05 -20.56 4.71
N GLN A 140 -26.57 -19.44 4.19
CA GLN A 140 -25.91 -19.32 2.89
C GLN A 140 -24.57 -18.62 3.10
N MET A 141 -23.51 -19.41 3.23
CA MET A 141 -22.17 -18.86 3.41
C MET A 141 -21.69 -18.29 2.09
N VAL A 142 -21.36 -17.01 2.08
CA VAL A 142 -20.91 -16.24 0.91
C VAL A 142 -19.62 -15.49 1.23
N TYR A 143 -18.95 -14.95 0.22
CA TYR A 143 -17.76 -14.12 0.44
C TYR A 143 -18.12 -12.91 1.33
N PRO A 144 -17.36 -12.62 2.39
CA PRO A 144 -17.74 -11.63 3.41
C PRO A 144 -17.64 -10.17 2.95
N VAL A 145 -17.16 -9.91 1.74
CA VAL A 145 -16.98 -8.59 1.16
C VAL A 145 -17.75 -8.50 -0.16
N ASP A 146 -18.52 -7.44 -0.33
CA ASP A 146 -19.25 -7.18 -1.57
C ASP A 146 -18.37 -6.40 -2.56
N PHE A 147 -18.22 -6.94 -3.77
CA PHE A 147 -17.53 -6.30 -4.89
C PHE A 147 -18.47 -5.95 -6.04
N GLY A 148 -19.79 -6.15 -5.89
CA GLY A 148 -20.74 -6.14 -7.00
C GLY A 148 -20.82 -4.82 -7.78
N ILE A 149 -20.47 -3.70 -7.15
CA ILE A 149 -20.48 -2.37 -7.74
C ILE A 149 -19.07 -1.82 -8.03
N SER A 150 -18.03 -2.52 -7.60
CA SER A 150 -16.65 -2.05 -7.72
C SER A 150 -16.23 -1.89 -9.18
N THR A 151 -15.59 -0.77 -9.50
CA THR A 151 -14.97 -0.53 -10.80
C THR A 151 -13.50 -0.21 -10.64
N VAL A 152 -12.70 -0.75 -11.56
CA VAL A 152 -11.24 -0.59 -11.61
C VAL A 152 -10.84 -0.32 -13.04
N GLY A 153 -9.82 0.49 -13.24
CA GLY A 153 -9.09 0.54 -14.50
C GLY A 153 -7.58 0.39 -14.28
N PHE A 154 -6.88 0.15 -15.38
CA PHE A 154 -5.42 0.16 -15.42
C PHE A 154 -4.94 1.15 -16.46
N SER A 155 -3.75 1.71 -16.23
CA SER A 155 -2.97 2.42 -17.22
C SER A 155 -1.84 1.51 -17.71
N LEU A 156 -1.67 1.48 -19.02
CA LEU A 156 -0.56 0.83 -19.69
C LEU A 156 0.27 1.91 -20.36
N GLU A 157 1.56 1.94 -20.04
CA GLU A 157 2.56 2.68 -20.81
C GLU A 157 3.48 1.64 -21.46
N THR A 158 3.59 1.72 -22.78
CA THR A 158 4.53 0.89 -23.53
C THR A 158 5.77 1.73 -23.83
N PRO A 159 6.97 1.14 -23.84
CA PRO A 159 8.19 1.89 -24.10
C PRO A 159 8.14 2.47 -25.50
N THR A 160 8.11 3.79 -25.66
CA THR A 160 7.79 4.40 -26.95
C THR A 160 8.95 4.55 -27.92
N ASP A 161 10.20 4.33 -27.51
CA ASP A 161 11.35 4.50 -28.42
C ASP A 161 12.47 3.44 -28.32
N LYS A 162 12.22 2.32 -27.61
CA LYS A 162 13.21 1.25 -27.31
C LYS A 162 14.44 1.72 -26.51
N ASN A 163 14.49 2.97 -26.05
CA ASN A 163 15.62 3.47 -25.28
C ASN A 163 15.23 3.56 -23.81
N SER A 164 15.56 2.53 -23.01
CA SER A 164 15.36 2.57 -21.56
C SER A 164 16.11 3.71 -20.84
N GLU A 165 17.03 4.40 -21.51
CA GLU A 165 17.74 5.58 -20.98
C GLU A 165 16.97 6.90 -21.19
N SER A 166 15.89 6.92 -22.00
CA SER A 166 15.12 8.14 -22.30
C SER A 166 14.09 8.53 -21.21
N TYR A 167 13.99 7.75 -20.13
CA TYR A 167 12.98 7.90 -19.07
C TYR A 167 11.55 7.57 -19.50
N ASP A 168 11.33 6.84 -20.60
CA ASP A 168 10.01 6.30 -20.95
C ASP A 168 9.58 5.30 -19.85
N ALA A 169 8.43 5.51 -19.20
CA ALA A 169 7.91 4.49 -18.30
C ALA A 169 7.36 3.36 -19.17
N SER A 170 7.75 2.14 -18.89
CA SER A 170 7.01 0.98 -19.37
C SER A 170 6.31 0.41 -18.16
N GLY A 171 5.13 -0.15 -18.30
CA GLY A 171 4.49 -0.77 -17.16
C GLY A 171 2.98 -0.87 -17.21
N VAL A 172 2.46 -1.56 -16.22
CA VAL A 172 1.04 -1.72 -15.95
C VAL A 172 0.80 -1.26 -14.52
N TRP A 173 -0.08 -0.26 -14.36
CA TRP A 173 -0.46 0.26 -13.04
C TRP A 173 -1.97 0.32 -12.90
N PHE A 174 -2.49 -0.04 -11.73
CA PHE A 174 -3.92 0.02 -11.43
C PHE A 174 -4.33 1.42 -10.94
N ALA A 175 -3.95 2.41 -11.73
CA ALA A 175 -4.17 3.83 -11.49
C ALA A 175 -4.55 4.52 -12.81
N LEU A 176 -4.94 5.78 -12.71
CA LEU A 176 -5.09 6.72 -13.81
C LEU A 176 -3.74 7.39 -13.95
N TYR A 177 -3.08 7.18 -15.07
CA TYR A 177 -1.86 7.93 -15.38
C TYR A 177 -2.19 9.10 -16.29
N ASN A 178 -1.68 10.27 -15.92
CA ASN A 178 -1.70 11.49 -16.70
C ASN A 178 -0.27 11.99 -16.87
N TYR A 179 0.09 12.29 -18.10
CA TYR A 179 1.30 13.05 -18.37
C TYR A 179 1.01 14.53 -18.12
N ASP A 180 1.65 15.11 -17.11
CA ASP A 180 1.52 16.52 -16.80
C ASP A 180 2.84 17.25 -17.05
N SER A 181 2.76 18.55 -17.30
CA SER A 181 3.94 19.38 -17.49
C SER A 181 3.89 20.55 -16.53
N LEU A 182 4.83 20.59 -15.60
CA LEU A 182 4.99 21.69 -14.67
C LEU A 182 5.94 22.73 -15.26
N VAL A 183 5.45 23.95 -15.40
CA VAL A 183 6.27 25.09 -15.81
C VAL A 183 6.97 25.65 -14.58
N ILE A 184 8.24 25.31 -14.41
CA ILE A 184 9.07 25.79 -13.31
C ILE A 184 9.80 27.04 -13.80
N SER A 185 9.61 28.18 -13.14
CA SER A 185 10.38 29.38 -13.42
C SER A 185 11.48 29.52 -12.38
N ASP A 186 12.73 29.46 -12.81
CA ASP A 186 13.91 29.59 -11.97
C ASP A 186 14.52 30.99 -12.16
N THR A 187 14.91 31.64 -11.07
CA THR A 187 15.41 33.03 -11.08
C THR A 187 16.93 33.05 -11.20
N VAL A 188 17.48 32.71 -12.36
CA VAL A 188 18.93 32.71 -12.58
C VAL A 188 19.57 34.12 -12.62
N ARG A 189 20.89 34.18 -12.47
CA ARG A 189 21.71 35.40 -12.66
C ARG A 189 21.28 36.59 -11.79
N VAL A 190 21.03 36.33 -10.50
CA VAL A 190 20.77 37.38 -9.52
C VAL A 190 22.05 38.22 -9.32
N THR A 191 21.97 39.50 -9.64
CA THR A 191 23.03 40.49 -9.42
C THR A 191 22.48 41.60 -8.54
N MET A 192 23.01 41.74 -7.34
CA MET A 192 22.77 42.90 -6.49
C MET A 192 23.86 43.93 -6.77
N SER A 193 23.46 45.15 -7.14
CA SER A 193 24.35 46.29 -7.23
C SER A 193 23.97 47.32 -6.18
N THR A 194 24.93 47.72 -5.36
CA THR A 194 24.79 48.83 -4.42
C THR A 194 25.38 50.07 -5.06
N SER A 195 24.51 50.98 -5.50
CA SER A 195 24.97 52.26 -6.01
C SER A 195 25.29 53.18 -4.83
N THR A 196 26.52 53.11 -4.31
CA THR A 196 27.03 54.18 -3.44
C THR A 196 27.50 55.33 -4.33
N LYS A 197 27.04 56.56 -4.05
CA LYS A 197 27.57 57.75 -4.73
C LYS A 197 29.03 58.05 -4.35
N GLU A 198 29.60 57.35 -3.36
CA GLU A 198 31.01 57.39 -3.02
C GLU A 198 31.59 55.97 -2.84
N PRO A 199 32.76 55.66 -3.42
CA PRO A 199 33.43 54.37 -3.28
C PRO A 199 34.17 54.31 -1.94
N ARG A 200 33.43 54.24 -0.82
CA ARG A 200 34.02 53.73 0.42
C ARG A 200 33.86 52.21 0.41
N ARG A 201 34.97 51.47 0.45
CA ARG A 201 34.98 50.03 0.72
C ARG A 201 34.34 49.81 2.09
N LEU A 202 33.07 49.45 2.09
CA LEU A 202 32.44 48.77 3.22
C LEU A 202 32.69 47.28 2.98
N GLU A 203 33.58 46.71 3.78
CA GLU A 203 33.63 45.26 3.99
C GLU A 203 32.35 44.89 4.74
N LEU A 204 31.31 44.55 3.99
CA LEU A 204 30.12 43.91 4.52
C LEU A 204 30.42 42.40 4.51
N ASP A 205 30.72 41.85 5.68
CA ASP A 205 30.68 40.41 5.88
C ASP A 205 29.25 39.94 5.67
N THR A 206 29.06 39.07 4.70
CA THR A 206 27.76 38.48 4.38
C THR A 206 27.61 37.23 5.23
N THR A 207 26.90 37.33 6.36
CA THR A 207 26.62 36.19 7.23
C THR A 207 25.44 35.39 6.67
N TYR A 208 25.58 34.07 6.55
CA TYR A 208 24.49 33.15 6.24
C TYR A 208 24.23 32.19 7.39
N TRP A 209 23.01 31.67 7.43
CA TRP A 209 22.49 30.79 8.48
C TRP A 209 22.19 29.42 7.87
N ILE A 210 22.62 28.35 8.53
CA ILE A 210 22.25 26.98 8.18
C ILE A 210 21.38 26.44 9.33
N CYS A 211 20.17 26.00 9.01
CA CYS A 211 19.25 25.41 9.99
C CYS A 211 19.02 23.94 9.63
N ASN A 212 19.17 23.05 10.61
CA ASN A 212 18.84 21.63 10.48
C ASN A 212 17.43 21.39 11.01
N GLU A 213 16.57 20.75 10.22
CA GLU A 213 15.15 20.54 10.58
C GLU A 213 14.97 19.35 11.53
N GLU A 214 15.90 18.38 11.53
CA GLU A 214 15.81 17.20 12.39
C GLU A 214 16.16 17.49 13.87
N ASP A 215 16.78 18.63 14.17
CA ASP A 215 17.22 19.03 15.52
C ASP A 215 16.41 20.21 16.11
N ALA A 216 15.12 20.30 15.80
CA ALA A 216 14.17 21.26 16.40
C ALA A 216 14.55 22.75 16.24
N GLY A 217 15.22 23.13 15.15
CA GLY A 217 15.41 24.54 14.77
C GLY A 217 16.61 25.25 15.41
N ILE A 218 17.67 24.53 15.77
CA ILE A 218 18.95 25.17 16.10
C ILE A 218 19.63 25.61 14.79
N CYS A 219 19.66 26.91 14.53
CA CYS A 219 20.43 27.47 13.42
C CYS A 219 21.84 27.83 13.88
N ILE A 220 22.84 27.43 13.10
CA ILE A 220 24.26 27.76 13.37
C ILE A 220 24.64 28.99 12.54
N ASP A 221 25.20 29.98 13.23
CA ASP A 221 25.81 31.18 12.64
C ASP A 221 27.13 30.79 11.96
N SER A 222 27.32 31.22 10.71
CA SER A 222 28.57 31.05 9.95
C SER A 222 29.80 31.70 10.61
N SER A 223 29.62 32.51 11.65
CA SER A 223 30.74 33.01 12.46
C SER A 223 31.47 31.93 13.28
N ASP A 224 30.87 30.76 13.52
CA ASP A 224 31.44 29.65 14.31
C ASP A 224 32.05 28.52 13.46
N ILE A 225 31.98 28.59 12.13
CA ILE A 225 32.53 27.55 11.24
C ILE A 225 33.95 27.94 10.82
N THR A 226 34.94 27.27 11.39
CA THR A 226 36.34 27.45 10.96
C THR A 226 36.60 26.75 9.62
N PRO A 227 37.50 27.27 8.76
CA PRO A 227 37.85 26.64 7.48
C PRO A 227 38.26 25.16 7.60
N GLN A 228 38.79 24.73 8.75
CA GLN A 228 39.16 23.34 9.00
C GLN A 228 37.97 22.38 9.13
N VAL A 229 36.80 22.87 9.56
CA VAL A 229 35.55 22.06 9.65
C VAL A 229 34.97 21.81 8.26
N LEU A 230 35.08 22.79 7.35
CA LEU A 230 34.65 22.67 5.95
C LEU A 230 35.58 21.78 5.10
N LEU A 231 36.80 21.53 5.58
CA LEU A 231 37.80 20.71 4.90
C LEU A 231 37.92 19.30 5.51
N ASP A 232 37.07 18.91 6.46
CA ASP A 232 37.03 17.55 7.00
C ASP A 232 36.26 16.62 6.03
N PRO A 233 36.94 15.66 5.37
CA PRO A 233 36.31 14.75 4.41
C PRO A 233 35.32 13.77 5.03
N ASN A 234 35.24 13.68 6.37
CA ASN A 234 34.20 12.88 7.04
C ASN A 234 32.88 13.64 7.20
N TYR A 235 32.87 14.96 6.97
CA TYR A 235 31.69 15.80 7.16
C TYR A 235 30.91 16.06 5.87
N MET A 236 31.51 15.82 4.70
CA MET A 236 30.83 15.90 3.42
C MET A 236 31.24 14.75 2.51
N ILE A 237 30.32 13.80 2.33
CA ILE A 237 29.86 13.19 1.07
C ILE A 237 29.03 11.97 1.48
N ASP A 238 27.71 12.14 1.46
CA ASP A 238 26.78 11.03 1.35
C ASP A 238 26.34 10.97 -0.12
N ASP A 239 26.79 9.95 -0.84
CA ASP A 239 26.63 9.72 -2.29
C ASP A 239 25.15 9.49 -2.74
N ARG A 240 24.17 9.80 -1.90
CA ARG A 240 22.74 9.51 -2.13
C ARG A 240 21.98 10.52 -3.00
N TRP A 241 22.55 11.66 -3.38
CA TRP A 241 21.78 12.79 -3.96
C TRP A 241 22.01 13.06 -5.46
N ARG A 242 21.99 12.03 -6.32
CA ARG A 242 22.13 12.19 -7.79
C ARG A 242 20.84 12.07 -8.61
N THR A 243 19.68 11.91 -7.99
CA THR A 243 18.39 11.89 -8.72
C THR A 243 17.31 12.48 -7.82
N LEU A 244 16.72 13.58 -8.28
CA LEU A 244 15.51 14.14 -7.69
C LEU A 244 14.34 13.23 -8.10
N ASP A 245 13.78 12.49 -7.15
CA ASP A 245 12.57 11.70 -7.35
C ASP A 245 11.35 12.62 -7.26
N THR A 246 10.65 12.78 -8.38
CA THR A 246 9.51 13.69 -8.50
C THR A 246 8.18 13.08 -8.06
N THR A 247 8.15 11.80 -7.66
CA THR A 247 6.91 11.09 -7.31
C THR A 247 6.27 11.54 -5.98
N ASN A 248 7.03 12.18 -5.09
CA ASN A 248 6.56 12.69 -3.79
C ASN A 248 6.44 14.24 -3.70
N LEU A 249 6.49 14.95 -4.82
CA LEU A 249 6.39 16.43 -4.84
C LEU A 249 5.08 16.99 -4.25
N LEU A 250 4.01 16.19 -4.17
CA LEU A 250 2.73 16.62 -3.60
C LEU A 250 2.74 16.76 -2.07
N GLU A 251 3.61 16.03 -1.36
CA GLU A 251 3.82 16.22 0.08
C GLU A 251 4.65 17.48 0.36
N LEU A 252 5.61 17.81 -0.52
CA LEU A 252 6.36 19.08 -0.47
C LEU A 252 5.51 20.30 -0.83
N ALA A 253 4.52 20.16 -1.72
CA ALA A 253 3.64 21.26 -2.11
C ALA A 253 2.61 21.64 -1.03
N ASN A 254 2.34 20.74 -0.06
CA ASN A 254 1.39 20.95 1.04
C ASN A 254 2.07 21.25 2.39
N THR A 255 3.38 21.06 2.49
CA THR A 255 4.19 21.58 3.59
C THR A 255 4.63 22.99 3.20
N LEU A 256 3.88 23.99 3.67
CA LEU A 256 4.40 25.36 3.71
C LEU A 256 5.67 25.33 4.60
N ASP A 257 6.75 25.85 4.03
CA ASP A 257 8.03 26.15 4.66
C ASP A 257 8.93 24.95 4.99
N THR A 258 9.43 24.24 3.97
CA THR A 258 10.67 23.45 4.14
C THR A 258 11.64 23.62 2.96
N LEU A 259 12.86 23.94 3.35
CA LEU A 259 14.02 24.43 2.59
C LEU A 259 14.89 23.26 2.09
N ALA A 260 15.31 23.30 0.82
CA ALA A 260 16.38 22.45 0.31
C ALA A 260 17.58 23.32 -0.11
N ILE A 261 18.72 23.15 0.57
CA ILE A 261 20.01 23.75 0.20
C ILE A 261 20.84 22.68 -0.52
N VAL A 262 21.35 23.00 -1.71
CA VAL A 262 22.46 22.26 -2.32
C VAL A 262 23.54 23.25 -2.73
N CYS A 263 24.74 23.10 -2.15
CA CYS A 263 25.95 23.78 -2.59
C CYS A 263 26.76 22.84 -3.51
N ILE A 264 27.29 23.37 -4.61
CA ILE A 264 28.43 22.77 -5.32
C ILE A 264 29.62 23.70 -5.11
N ASP A 265 30.70 23.13 -4.58
CA ASP A 265 32.01 23.75 -4.53
C ASP A 265 32.75 23.48 -5.85
N THR A 266 33.30 24.53 -6.48
CA THR A 266 34.51 24.36 -7.29
C THR A 266 35.41 25.58 -7.17
N VAL A 267 36.54 25.40 -6.48
CA VAL A 267 37.76 26.17 -6.70
C VAL A 267 38.66 25.36 -7.63
N ILE A 268 38.73 25.69 -8.93
CA ILE A 268 39.94 25.49 -9.73
C ILE A 268 40.08 26.62 -10.75
N ASP A 269 41.30 27.18 -10.80
CA ASP A 269 41.76 28.22 -11.71
C ASP A 269 41.40 27.97 -13.19
N SER A 270 40.81 29.00 -13.80
CA SER A 270 40.85 29.32 -15.23
C SER A 270 40.28 28.29 -16.22
N PHE A 271 38.95 28.24 -16.38
CA PHE A 271 38.27 28.21 -17.69
C PHE A 271 36.78 28.52 -17.49
N TYR A 272 36.23 29.39 -18.33
CA TYR A 272 34.83 29.85 -18.27
C TYR A 272 33.85 28.69 -18.52
N VAL A 273 33.02 28.36 -17.54
CA VAL A 273 31.73 27.67 -17.73
C VAL A 273 30.68 28.42 -16.90
N PRO A 274 29.57 28.90 -17.48
CA PRO A 274 28.54 29.62 -16.75
C PRO A 274 27.50 28.62 -16.22
N ASP A 275 27.60 28.23 -14.95
CA ASP A 275 26.47 27.61 -14.25
C ASP A 275 26.15 28.43 -12.99
N SER A 276 25.00 29.09 -13.06
CA SER A 276 24.38 29.86 -12.00
C SER A 276 23.19 29.06 -11.48
N LEU A 277 23.27 28.57 -10.25
CA LEU A 277 22.11 28.07 -9.49
C LEU A 277 21.62 29.21 -8.60
N ALA A 278 20.33 29.50 -8.68
CA ALA A 278 19.68 30.53 -7.90
C ALA A 278 18.74 29.93 -6.87
N ILE A 279 18.58 30.63 -5.76
CA ILE A 279 17.59 30.34 -4.72
C ILE A 279 16.47 31.37 -4.82
N ASP A 280 15.24 30.87 -4.79
CA ASP A 280 13.99 31.61 -4.72
C ASP A 280 13.53 31.67 -3.25
N THR A 281 13.61 32.85 -2.61
CA THR A 281 12.75 33.24 -1.48
C THR A 281 12.82 34.76 -1.26
N PHE A 282 11.67 35.43 -1.19
CA PHE A 282 11.60 36.80 -0.66
C PHE A 282 11.79 36.75 0.87
N ILE A 283 12.89 37.30 1.37
CA ILE A 283 13.10 37.51 2.81
C ILE A 283 12.49 38.86 3.21
N HIS A 284 11.50 38.83 4.10
CA HIS A 284 11.13 39.99 4.92
C HIS A 284 11.94 39.94 6.22
N THR A 285 13.11 40.58 6.26
CA THR A 285 13.88 40.73 7.50
C THR A 285 13.31 41.87 8.33
N THR A 286 12.72 41.55 9.49
CA THR A 286 12.61 42.51 10.60
C THR A 286 13.83 42.28 11.49
N LEU A 287 14.77 43.23 11.51
CA LEU A 287 15.95 43.18 12.37
C LEU A 287 15.64 43.87 13.69
N ASP A 288 15.53 43.12 14.79
CA ASP A 288 15.62 43.64 16.14
C ASP A 288 17.09 43.54 16.60
N PHE A 289 17.72 44.69 16.85
CA PHE A 289 19.09 44.76 17.36
C PHE A 289 19.08 45.10 18.85
N ASP A 290 19.54 44.17 19.69
CA ASP A 290 19.98 44.47 21.05
C ASP A 290 21.45 44.91 21.02
N PHE A 291 21.67 46.16 20.62
CA PHE A 291 22.93 46.86 20.86
C PHE A 291 22.62 48.22 21.49
N VAL A 292 23.51 48.73 22.36
CA VAL A 292 23.48 50.15 22.73
C VAL A 292 23.81 50.92 21.45
N ALA A 293 22.77 51.30 20.71
CA ALA A 293 22.91 51.93 19.40
C ALA A 293 23.73 53.21 19.56
N ARG A 294 24.81 53.34 18.76
CA ARG A 294 25.42 54.65 18.53
C ARG A 294 24.36 55.55 17.91
N PRO A 295 24.31 56.85 18.22
CA PRO A 295 23.31 57.74 17.61
C PRO A 295 23.44 57.67 16.09
N VAL A 296 22.35 57.36 15.38
CA VAL A 296 22.32 57.36 13.92
C VAL A 296 21.86 58.74 13.46
N ASN A 297 22.68 59.42 12.66
CA ASN A 297 22.34 60.73 12.13
C ASN A 297 21.45 60.60 10.89
N ILE A 298 20.14 60.62 11.09
CA ILE A 298 19.12 60.63 10.02
C ILE A 298 18.93 62.02 9.35
N GLY A 299 19.69 63.03 9.77
CA GLY A 299 19.66 64.37 9.20
C GLY A 299 20.61 64.52 8.00
N THR A 300 20.43 65.56 7.18
CA THR A 300 21.26 65.83 5.99
C THR A 300 22.58 66.55 6.28
N LYS A 301 22.91 66.79 7.55
CA LYS A 301 24.12 67.48 8.00
C LYS A 301 24.79 66.69 9.10
N THR A 302 26.12 66.70 9.14
CA THR A 302 26.92 66.07 10.20
C THR A 302 26.49 66.57 11.57
N ASP A 303 26.20 65.66 12.48
CA ASP A 303 25.81 65.95 13.85
C ASP A 303 26.96 65.62 14.79
N THR A 304 27.10 66.35 15.88
CA THR A 304 28.17 66.14 16.84
C THR A 304 27.57 65.85 18.20
N VAL A 305 27.63 64.59 18.61
CA VAL A 305 27.05 64.14 19.88
C VAL A 305 28.18 63.97 20.89
N PRO A 306 28.14 64.69 22.03
CA PRO A 306 29.11 64.46 23.10
C PRO A 306 28.84 63.09 23.73
N MET A 307 29.82 62.19 23.63
CA MET A 307 29.81 60.91 24.34
C MET A 307 30.87 60.92 25.43
N VAL A 308 30.47 60.57 26.64
CA VAL A 308 31.40 60.35 27.74
C VAL A 308 31.91 58.92 27.64
N ASP A 309 33.22 58.76 27.44
CA ASP A 309 33.84 57.45 27.45
C ASP A 309 33.67 56.83 28.85
N PRO A 310 32.97 55.68 28.96
CA PRO A 310 32.61 55.12 30.26
C PRO A 310 33.83 54.62 31.05
N CYS A 311 34.97 54.38 30.39
CA CYS A 311 36.19 53.91 31.06
C CYS A 311 37.06 55.06 31.58
N SER A 312 37.07 56.19 30.88
CA SER A 312 37.94 57.33 31.22
C SER A 312 37.20 58.53 31.83
N GLY A 313 35.87 58.59 31.71
CA GLY A 313 35.04 59.70 32.16
C GLY A 313 35.21 60.99 31.34
N VAL A 314 36.04 60.97 30.29
CA VAL A 314 36.32 62.13 29.45
C VAL A 314 35.25 62.24 28.37
N SER A 315 34.62 63.41 28.28
CA SER A 315 33.68 63.72 27.20
C SER A 315 34.43 63.93 25.89
N ARG A 316 34.07 63.17 24.86
CA ARG A 316 34.55 63.34 23.49
C ARG A 316 33.38 63.58 22.57
N ASN A 317 33.54 64.54 21.67
CA ASN A 317 32.57 64.81 20.64
C ASN A 317 32.69 63.75 19.54
N LEU A 318 31.68 62.89 19.40
CA LEU A 318 31.58 61.96 18.29
C LEU A 318 30.92 62.70 17.12
N ILE A 319 31.64 62.80 16.01
CA ILE A 319 31.12 63.38 14.77
C ILE A 319 30.43 62.24 14.01
N ILE A 320 29.13 62.39 13.77
CA ILE A 320 28.27 61.38 13.13
C ILE A 320 27.82 61.96 11.80
N GLU A 321 28.37 61.43 10.70
CA GLU A 321 28.00 61.85 9.34
C GLU A 321 26.56 61.41 9.01
N PRO A 322 25.84 62.15 8.13
CA PRO A 322 24.52 61.76 7.64
C PRO A 322 24.48 60.32 7.13
N PHE A 323 23.40 59.60 7.42
CA PHE A 323 23.16 58.29 6.81
C PHE A 323 23.13 58.46 5.29
N THR A 324 23.96 57.70 4.58
CA THR A 324 24.00 57.75 3.12
C THR A 324 22.95 56.77 2.61
N ASP A 325 21.96 57.24 1.85
CA ASP A 325 20.96 56.35 1.25
C ASP A 325 21.66 55.35 0.31
N TYR A 326 21.55 54.06 0.62
CA TYR A 326 22.00 52.99 -0.27
C TYR A 326 20.84 52.59 -1.17
N ILE A 327 20.99 52.82 -2.48
CA ILE A 327 20.07 52.22 -3.45
C ILE A 327 20.64 50.87 -3.83
N HIS A 328 20.01 49.82 -3.31
CA HIS A 328 20.22 48.45 -3.76
C HIS A 328 19.37 48.24 -5.02
N SER A 329 20.02 47.97 -6.15
CA SER A 329 19.34 47.51 -7.35
C SER A 329 19.62 46.03 -7.52
N LEU A 330 18.57 45.24 -7.32
CA LEU A 330 18.56 43.81 -7.62
C LEU A 330 18.13 43.63 -9.07
N THR A 331 18.95 42.94 -9.85
CA THR A 331 18.61 42.49 -11.21
C THR A 331 18.70 40.98 -11.26
N TYR A 332 17.73 40.34 -11.88
CA TYR A 332 17.70 38.88 -12.06
C TYR A 332 17.08 38.53 -13.40
N THR A 333 17.33 37.31 -13.88
CA THR A 333 16.70 36.79 -15.10
C THR A 333 15.90 35.56 -14.73
N THR A 334 14.66 35.45 -15.19
CA THR A 334 13.90 34.21 -15.04
C THR A 334 14.17 33.30 -16.23
N VAL A 335 14.48 32.04 -15.97
CA VAL A 335 14.54 30.96 -16.95
C VAL A 335 13.41 30.01 -16.64
N THR A 336 12.47 29.91 -17.57
CA THR A 336 11.39 28.93 -17.48
C THR A 336 11.85 27.59 -18.03
N ARG A 337 11.71 26.54 -17.24
CA ARG A 337 11.92 25.14 -17.64
C ARG A 337 10.58 24.42 -17.56
N ILE A 338 10.31 23.57 -18.54
CA ILE A 338 9.15 22.67 -18.50
C ILE A 338 9.65 21.34 -17.93
N ALA A 339 9.25 21.03 -16.71
CA ALA A 339 9.45 19.73 -16.12
C ALA A 339 8.27 18.83 -16.52
N LYS A 340 8.57 17.65 -17.04
CA LYS A 340 7.59 16.62 -17.35
C LYS A 340 7.44 15.74 -16.12
N ILE A 341 6.20 15.53 -15.66
CA ILE A 341 5.93 14.74 -14.46
C ILE A 341 4.93 13.64 -14.78
N ASP A 342 5.24 12.44 -14.28
CA ASP A 342 4.35 11.29 -14.29
C ASP A 342 3.34 11.47 -13.15
N ARG A 343 2.06 11.68 -13.46
CA ARG A 343 1.02 11.86 -12.45
C ARG A 343 0.09 10.67 -12.40
N PHE A 344 0.20 9.89 -11.34
CA PHE A 344 -0.72 8.80 -11.03
C PHE A 344 -1.85 9.30 -10.14
N LEU A 345 -3.08 8.90 -10.44
CA LEU A 345 -4.29 9.23 -9.71
C LEU A 345 -5.08 7.93 -9.44
N PRO A 346 -5.88 7.86 -8.37
CA PRO A 346 -6.79 6.73 -8.16
C PRO A 346 -7.70 6.46 -9.37
N ASN A 347 -7.81 5.20 -9.81
CA ASN A 347 -8.72 4.75 -10.86
C ASN A 347 -9.67 3.65 -10.39
N TYR A 348 -10.14 3.80 -9.17
CA TYR A 348 -11.02 2.83 -8.55
C TYR A 348 -12.17 3.55 -7.88
N GLU A 349 -13.36 3.00 -8.04
CA GLU A 349 -14.54 3.42 -7.30
C GLU A 349 -15.08 2.22 -6.57
N GLU A 350 -15.35 2.39 -5.28
CA GLU A 350 -16.06 1.39 -4.45
C GLU A 350 -15.34 0.03 -4.38
N VAL A 351 -14.02 0.01 -4.54
CA VAL A 351 -13.20 -1.17 -4.26
C VAL A 351 -12.85 -1.20 -2.78
N PRO A 352 -13.15 -2.30 -2.06
CA PRO A 352 -12.81 -2.45 -0.66
C PRO A 352 -11.31 -2.28 -0.38
N ASP A 353 -10.97 -1.71 0.77
CA ASP A 353 -9.61 -1.80 1.33
C ASP A 353 -9.49 -3.11 2.11
N LEU A 354 -8.52 -3.95 1.75
CA LEU A 354 -8.29 -5.24 2.39
C LEU A 354 -7.32 -5.16 3.57
N THR A 355 -6.87 -3.96 3.95
CA THR A 355 -6.01 -3.73 5.10
C THR A 355 -6.65 -4.31 6.37
N GLY A 356 -5.88 -5.12 7.11
CA GLY A 356 -6.35 -5.82 8.31
C GLY A 356 -7.09 -7.14 8.03
N THR A 357 -7.30 -7.51 6.77
CA THR A 357 -7.73 -8.85 6.37
C THR A 357 -6.52 -9.73 6.01
N LYS A 358 -6.73 -11.05 5.93
CA LYS A 358 -5.74 -12.01 5.43
C LYS A 358 -5.79 -12.22 3.90
N TRP A 359 -6.36 -11.24 3.19
CA TRP A 359 -6.49 -11.25 1.74
C TRP A 359 -5.78 -10.05 1.12
N HIS A 360 -5.18 -10.23 -0.03
CA HIS A 360 -4.65 -9.15 -0.86
C HIS A 360 -5.12 -9.30 -2.31
N TYR A 361 -5.08 -8.18 -3.03
CA TYR A 361 -5.20 -8.18 -4.48
C TYR A 361 -3.88 -8.58 -5.09
N LYS A 362 -3.91 -9.30 -6.20
CA LYS A 362 -2.72 -9.51 -7.02
C LYS A 362 -3.05 -9.29 -8.48
N GLY A 363 -2.26 -8.44 -9.12
CA GLY A 363 -2.37 -8.18 -10.54
C GLY A 363 -1.56 -9.17 -11.35
N TRP A 364 -2.08 -9.51 -12.53
CA TRP A 364 -1.49 -10.50 -13.42
C TRP A 364 -1.62 -10.08 -14.88
N ILE A 365 -0.58 -10.37 -15.65
CA ILE A 365 -0.59 -10.33 -17.11
C ILE A 365 -0.52 -11.77 -17.61
N ILE A 366 -1.41 -12.15 -18.52
CA ILE A 366 -1.33 -13.39 -19.31
C ILE A 366 -1.04 -13.02 -20.76
N SER A 367 -0.09 -13.69 -21.42
CA SER A 367 0.23 -13.35 -22.81
C SER A 367 0.85 -14.51 -23.58
N PRO A 368 0.53 -14.68 -24.88
CA PRO A 368 1.22 -15.64 -25.75
C PRO A 368 2.70 -15.32 -25.97
N TYR A 369 3.12 -14.08 -25.72
CA TYR A 369 4.51 -13.64 -25.87
C TYR A 369 5.38 -13.92 -24.64
N LEU A 370 4.75 -14.27 -23.52
CA LEU A 370 5.47 -14.76 -22.36
C LEU A 370 5.97 -16.19 -22.64
N PRO A 371 7.27 -16.47 -22.43
CA PRO A 371 7.86 -17.76 -22.77
C PRO A 371 7.17 -18.91 -22.04
N ALA A 372 6.52 -19.80 -22.80
CA ALA A 372 5.89 -20.98 -22.24
C ALA A 372 6.90 -22.03 -21.76
N ASP A 373 8.20 -21.87 -21.99
CA ASP A 373 9.27 -22.72 -21.48
C ASP A 373 9.96 -22.15 -20.22
N CYS A 374 9.43 -21.06 -19.65
CA CYS A 374 10.00 -20.39 -18.50
C CYS A 374 9.33 -20.84 -17.18
N ASP A 375 10.02 -21.65 -16.38
CA ASP A 375 9.51 -22.17 -15.10
C ASP A 375 9.36 -21.08 -14.01
N GLU A 376 10.06 -19.95 -14.16
CA GLU A 376 9.91 -18.78 -13.29
C GLU A 376 8.54 -18.10 -13.49
N LEU A 377 7.94 -18.25 -14.67
CA LEU A 377 6.62 -17.73 -14.97
C LEU A 377 5.53 -18.69 -14.52
N GLY A 378 4.40 -18.12 -14.14
CA GLY A 378 3.23 -18.85 -13.72
C GLY A 378 2.46 -19.50 -14.84
N ARG A 379 1.51 -20.34 -14.43
CA ARG A 379 0.35 -20.73 -15.25
C ARG A 379 -0.91 -20.24 -14.60
N MET A 380 -1.90 -19.92 -15.43
CA MET A 380 -3.22 -19.55 -14.93
C MET A 380 -3.87 -20.74 -14.25
N THR A 381 -4.19 -20.61 -12.97
CA THR A 381 -5.15 -21.49 -12.31
C THR A 381 -6.55 -20.92 -12.57
N LYS A 382 -7.30 -21.58 -13.45
CA LYS A 382 -8.63 -21.13 -13.86
C LYS A 382 -9.63 -21.11 -12.71
N PRO A 383 -10.52 -20.11 -12.63
CA PRO A 383 -11.65 -20.16 -11.72
C PRO A 383 -12.63 -21.21 -12.22
N GLN A 384 -13.09 -22.06 -11.32
CA GLN A 384 -13.84 -23.28 -11.68
C GLN A 384 -15.32 -23.02 -11.95
N TRP A 385 -15.81 -21.81 -11.71
CA TRP A 385 -17.22 -21.46 -11.90
C TRP A 385 -17.60 -21.04 -13.31
N THR A 386 -16.62 -20.81 -14.21
CA THR A 386 -16.90 -20.23 -15.54
C THR A 386 -15.89 -20.63 -16.62
N ASP A 387 -15.59 -21.92 -16.81
CA ASP A 387 -14.74 -22.37 -17.94
C ASP A 387 -15.15 -21.71 -19.27
N PHE A 388 -16.46 -21.58 -19.52
CA PHE A 388 -16.95 -20.91 -20.71
C PHE A 388 -16.60 -19.41 -20.77
N ILE A 389 -16.77 -18.65 -19.68
CA ILE A 389 -16.49 -17.21 -19.70
C ILE A 389 -14.97 -16.97 -19.73
N ILE A 390 -14.19 -17.76 -19.00
CA ILE A 390 -12.74 -17.65 -18.95
C ILE A 390 -12.13 -17.97 -20.30
N ASN A 391 -12.58 -19.03 -20.98
CA ASN A 391 -12.12 -19.34 -22.33
C ASN A 391 -12.66 -18.34 -23.39
N GLN A 392 -13.66 -17.52 -23.05
CA GLN A 392 -14.11 -16.41 -23.91
C GLN A 392 -13.34 -15.11 -23.67
N ILE A 393 -12.94 -14.86 -22.42
CA ILE A 393 -12.13 -13.70 -22.03
C ILE A 393 -10.69 -13.92 -22.49
N PHE A 394 -10.12 -15.07 -22.11
CA PHE A 394 -8.79 -15.50 -22.47
C PHE A 394 -8.92 -16.56 -23.56
N GLU A 395 -8.33 -16.33 -24.74
CA GLU A 395 -8.52 -17.25 -25.87
C GLU A 395 -7.92 -18.64 -25.60
N ARG A 396 -6.71 -18.68 -25.04
CA ARG A 396 -5.94 -19.92 -24.81
C ARG A 396 -5.23 -19.92 -23.44
N PRO A 397 -5.97 -19.79 -22.33
CA PRO A 397 -5.40 -19.60 -20.99
C PRO A 397 -4.50 -20.74 -20.51
N ASP A 398 -4.66 -21.95 -21.04
CA ASP A 398 -3.81 -23.11 -20.70
C ASP A 398 -2.43 -23.07 -21.38
N ASP A 399 -2.33 -22.40 -22.52
CA ASP A 399 -1.12 -22.38 -23.35
C ASP A 399 -0.19 -21.21 -22.97
N TRP A 400 -0.73 -20.19 -22.30
CA TRP A 400 -0.02 -18.94 -22.04
C TRP A 400 0.58 -18.91 -20.64
N ALA A 401 1.71 -18.21 -20.51
CA ALA A 401 2.33 -17.96 -19.22
C ALA A 401 1.70 -16.70 -18.58
N ILE A 402 1.79 -16.61 -17.25
CA ILE A 402 1.42 -15.42 -16.50
C ILE A 402 2.60 -14.83 -15.74
N ILE A 403 2.60 -13.51 -15.58
CA ILE A 403 3.54 -12.77 -14.73
C ILE A 403 2.74 -11.84 -13.82
N SER A 404 3.14 -11.75 -12.56
CA SER A 404 2.49 -10.84 -11.62
C SER A 404 2.92 -9.40 -11.87
N THR A 405 2.00 -8.47 -11.70
CA THR A 405 2.27 -7.02 -11.64
C THR A 405 2.40 -6.56 -10.18
N GLY A 406 2.62 -7.48 -9.24
CA GLY A 406 2.67 -7.24 -7.80
C GLY A 406 1.34 -7.46 -7.05
N SER A 407 1.41 -7.32 -5.73
CA SER A 407 0.39 -7.63 -4.72
C SER A 407 0.08 -6.40 -3.85
N PHE A 408 -1.16 -6.16 -3.47
CA PHE A 408 -1.51 -4.96 -2.73
C PHE A 408 -2.80 -5.13 -1.92
N LYS A 409 -2.92 -4.42 -0.79
CA LYS A 409 -4.15 -4.39 0.03
C LYS A 409 -5.15 -3.31 -0.40
N SER A 410 -4.67 -2.26 -1.04
CA SER A 410 -5.46 -1.10 -1.44
C SER A 410 -4.98 -0.55 -2.78
N PHE A 411 -5.92 -0.11 -3.62
CA PHE A 411 -5.61 0.56 -4.89
C PHE A 411 -5.05 1.98 -4.70
N ALA A 412 -5.05 2.49 -3.47
CA ALA A 412 -4.49 3.80 -3.11
C ALA A 412 -3.05 3.74 -2.58
N THR A 413 -2.50 2.54 -2.37
CA THR A 413 -1.18 2.37 -1.76
C THR A 413 -0.19 1.79 -2.78
N HIS A 414 1.10 1.86 -2.45
CA HIS A 414 2.14 1.17 -3.20
C HIS A 414 1.88 -0.35 -3.19
N ASP A 415 2.46 -1.03 -4.18
CA ASP A 415 2.55 -2.48 -4.21
C ASP A 415 3.40 -3.01 -3.05
N ASP A 416 3.00 -4.11 -2.44
CA ASP A 416 3.73 -4.82 -1.38
C ASP A 416 5.10 -5.33 -1.88
N GLY A 417 5.25 -5.52 -3.20
CA GLY A 417 6.50 -5.89 -3.85
C GLY A 417 6.68 -5.23 -5.21
N ASN A 418 7.92 -4.89 -5.55
CA ASN A 418 8.23 -4.34 -6.88
C ASN A 418 9.42 -5.07 -7.53
N PRO A 419 9.37 -6.42 -7.66
CA PRO A 419 10.47 -7.22 -8.21
C PRO A 419 10.96 -6.74 -9.58
N TYR A 420 10.07 -6.20 -10.40
CA TYR A 420 10.40 -5.83 -11.77
C TYR A 420 10.68 -4.33 -11.95
N SER A 421 10.56 -3.56 -10.88
CA SER A 421 10.74 -2.11 -10.91
C SER A 421 12.15 -1.61 -10.64
N LEU A 422 12.51 -0.48 -11.28
CA LEU A 422 13.72 0.25 -10.91
C LEU A 422 13.53 0.87 -9.53
N LYS A 423 14.53 0.70 -8.64
CA LYS A 423 14.48 1.18 -7.24
C LYS A 423 14.11 2.66 -7.05
N ARG A 424 14.28 3.49 -8.07
CA ARG A 424 14.04 4.93 -8.05
C ARG A 424 12.78 5.35 -8.82
N ARG A 425 11.99 4.39 -9.30
CA ARG A 425 10.81 4.63 -10.14
C ARG A 425 9.68 3.66 -9.80
N VAL A 426 9.38 3.56 -8.50
CA VAL A 426 8.24 2.78 -8.02
C VAL A 426 7.08 3.75 -7.80
N PRO A 427 5.99 3.67 -8.58
CA PRO A 427 4.83 4.51 -8.34
C PRO A 427 4.21 4.23 -6.98
N ASN A 428 3.59 5.24 -6.37
CA ASN A 428 2.81 5.10 -5.14
C ASN A 428 1.46 4.39 -5.34
N PHE A 429 1.33 3.62 -6.42
CA PHE A 429 0.13 2.89 -6.80
C PHE A 429 0.52 1.48 -7.21
N PRO A 430 -0.39 0.51 -7.11
CA PRO A 430 -0.03 -0.87 -7.40
C PRO A 430 0.22 -1.10 -8.88
N GLY A 431 1.13 -2.02 -9.18
CA GLY A 431 1.59 -2.27 -10.54
C GLY A 431 3.11 -2.35 -10.66
N GLU A 432 3.57 -2.64 -11.89
CA GLU A 432 4.97 -2.89 -12.18
C GLU A 432 5.41 -2.20 -13.47
N ASP A 433 6.66 -1.74 -13.50
CA ASP A 433 7.25 -1.08 -14.66
C ASP A 433 7.90 -2.07 -15.68
N PHE A 434 8.15 -3.32 -15.25
CA PHE A 434 8.84 -4.35 -16.05
C PHE A 434 10.17 -3.90 -16.66
N LEU A 435 10.95 -3.08 -15.92
CA LEU A 435 12.20 -2.49 -16.38
C LEU A 435 13.46 -3.27 -15.96
N THR A 436 13.38 -4.16 -14.97
CA THR A 436 14.53 -4.92 -14.49
C THR A 436 14.13 -6.31 -13.97
N ASN A 437 15.13 -7.19 -13.76
CA ASN A 437 14.96 -8.52 -13.15
C ASN A 437 13.86 -9.38 -13.79
N LEU A 438 13.66 -9.21 -15.09
CA LEU A 438 12.63 -9.93 -15.82
C LEU A 438 12.93 -11.44 -15.78
N PRO A 439 11.91 -12.29 -15.54
CA PRO A 439 12.11 -13.73 -15.46
C PRO A 439 12.78 -14.30 -16.70
N CYS A 440 13.53 -15.38 -16.54
CA CYS A 440 14.22 -16.09 -17.62
C CYS A 440 15.22 -15.25 -18.42
N GLY A 441 15.86 -14.27 -17.76
CA GLY A 441 16.97 -13.49 -18.33
C GLY A 441 16.59 -12.68 -19.56
N ARG A 442 15.31 -12.32 -19.69
CA ARG A 442 14.81 -11.57 -20.83
C ARG A 442 15.37 -10.15 -20.83
N ALA A 443 15.78 -9.69 -22.01
CA ALA A 443 16.13 -8.29 -22.20
C ALA A 443 14.87 -7.45 -22.13
N VAL A 444 14.95 -6.36 -21.39
CA VAL A 444 13.93 -5.31 -21.34
C VAL A 444 13.75 -4.66 -22.72
N PRO A 445 12.52 -4.24 -23.08
CA PRO A 445 11.25 -4.41 -22.37
C PRO A 445 10.48 -5.67 -22.75
N TYR A 446 9.59 -6.17 -21.86
CA TYR A 446 8.64 -7.23 -22.23
C TYR A 446 7.63 -6.71 -23.26
N ILE A 447 7.38 -7.53 -24.28
CA ILE A 447 6.28 -7.33 -25.22
C ILE A 447 5.13 -8.22 -24.77
N PHE A 448 4.00 -7.62 -24.40
CA PHE A 448 2.79 -8.35 -23.99
C PHE A 448 1.73 -8.46 -25.11
N ALA A 449 1.92 -7.70 -26.20
CA ALA A 449 1.06 -7.68 -27.39
C ALA A 449 1.89 -7.34 -28.63
N ASP A 450 1.77 -8.13 -29.71
CA ASP A 450 2.41 -7.83 -31.00
C ASP A 450 1.58 -6.81 -31.77
N SER A 451 2.26 -5.83 -32.35
CA SER A 451 1.62 -4.83 -33.21
C SER A 451 1.21 -5.37 -34.58
N THR A 452 1.86 -6.42 -35.06
CA THR A 452 1.65 -6.94 -36.42
C THR A 452 0.42 -7.84 -36.56
N GLN A 453 -0.16 -8.28 -35.44
CA GLN A 453 -1.33 -9.16 -35.40
C GLN A 453 -2.50 -8.54 -34.62
N PRO A 454 -3.28 -7.66 -35.26
CA PRO A 454 -4.25 -6.81 -34.55
C PRO A 454 -5.50 -7.53 -34.01
N ARG A 455 -5.60 -8.87 -34.05
CA ARG A 455 -6.88 -9.56 -33.76
C ARG A 455 -6.86 -10.87 -32.99
N PHE A 456 -5.73 -11.57 -32.80
CA PHE A 456 -5.81 -12.97 -32.34
C PHE A 456 -4.72 -13.44 -31.37
N GLU A 457 -3.75 -12.61 -31.00
CA GLU A 457 -2.68 -13.03 -30.07
C GLU A 457 -2.22 -11.82 -29.27
N THR A 458 -3.07 -11.31 -28.40
CA THR A 458 -2.76 -10.19 -27.52
C THR A 458 -2.97 -10.62 -26.08
N GLY A 459 -2.09 -10.21 -25.17
CA GLY A 459 -2.23 -10.56 -23.77
C GLY A 459 -3.45 -9.92 -23.11
N ASP A 460 -3.74 -10.33 -21.88
CA ASP A 460 -4.79 -9.79 -21.04
C ASP A 460 -4.24 -9.49 -19.64
N ILE A 461 -4.96 -8.65 -18.90
CA ILE A 461 -4.65 -8.26 -17.52
C ILE A 461 -5.83 -8.63 -16.64
N PHE A 462 -5.55 -9.23 -15.49
CA PHE A 462 -6.58 -9.58 -14.53
C PHE A 462 -6.09 -9.40 -13.10
N ILE A 463 -7.04 -9.30 -12.18
CA ILE A 463 -6.78 -9.15 -10.74
C ILE A 463 -7.46 -10.31 -10.03
N THR A 464 -6.70 -10.99 -9.19
CA THR A 464 -7.19 -12.03 -8.30
C THR A 464 -7.21 -11.54 -6.85
N LEU A 465 -7.95 -12.28 -6.04
CA LEU A 465 -7.99 -12.15 -4.60
C LEU A 465 -7.30 -13.36 -3.99
N GLU A 466 -6.21 -13.14 -3.26
CA GLU A 466 -5.31 -14.20 -2.81
C GLU A 466 -5.13 -14.17 -1.29
N PRO A 467 -5.09 -15.34 -0.63
CA PRO A 467 -4.68 -15.43 0.77
C PRO A 467 -3.25 -14.91 0.96
N ASP A 468 -2.95 -14.26 2.08
CA ASP A 468 -1.61 -13.68 2.33
C ASP A 468 -0.47 -14.72 2.37
N ASP A 469 -0.78 -15.97 2.65
CA ASP A 469 0.15 -17.09 2.65
C ASP A 469 0.27 -17.77 1.27
N PHE A 470 -0.46 -17.29 0.26
CA PHE A 470 -0.38 -17.74 -1.12
C PHE A 470 0.71 -16.98 -1.88
N ASP A 471 1.96 -17.41 -1.71
CA ASP A 471 3.11 -16.87 -2.45
C ASP A 471 3.59 -17.86 -3.51
N ARG A 472 2.91 -17.84 -4.67
CA ARG A 472 3.28 -18.66 -5.83
C ARG A 472 3.34 -17.82 -7.09
N ASN A 473 4.03 -18.37 -8.10
CA ASN A 473 4.05 -17.80 -9.44
C ASN A 473 2.75 -18.03 -10.21
N THR A 474 1.85 -18.91 -9.75
CA THR A 474 0.47 -19.03 -10.24
C THR A 474 -0.47 -18.10 -9.47
N ASN A 475 -1.62 -17.77 -10.04
CA ASN A 475 -2.71 -17.07 -9.35
C ASN A 475 -3.57 -18.00 -8.48
N PHE A 476 -4.25 -17.44 -7.49
CA PHE A 476 -5.37 -18.09 -6.79
C PHE A 476 -6.63 -18.05 -7.69
N PRO A 477 -7.49 -19.09 -7.69
CA PRO A 477 -8.62 -19.18 -8.64
C PRO A 477 -9.80 -18.26 -8.32
N LEU A 478 -9.58 -17.09 -7.71
CA LEU A 478 -10.60 -16.11 -7.33
C LEU A 478 -10.42 -14.81 -8.12
N PHE A 479 -11.08 -14.74 -9.28
CA PHE A 479 -10.97 -13.62 -10.22
C PHE A 479 -11.94 -12.51 -9.86
N LEU A 480 -11.46 -11.27 -9.77
CA LEU A 480 -12.26 -10.09 -9.49
C LEU A 480 -12.49 -9.25 -10.75
N PHE A 481 -11.38 -8.91 -11.39
CA PHE A 481 -11.36 -8.01 -12.53
C PHE A 481 -10.56 -8.64 -13.67
N THR A 482 -10.97 -8.38 -14.90
CA THR A 482 -10.22 -8.72 -16.11
C THR A 482 -10.35 -7.58 -17.10
N THR A 483 -9.44 -7.45 -18.06
CA THR A 483 -9.62 -6.50 -19.14
C THR A 483 -10.90 -6.80 -19.93
N ARG A 484 -11.63 -5.75 -20.35
CA ARG A 484 -12.79 -5.91 -21.26
C ARG A 484 -12.38 -6.34 -22.67
N TRP A 485 -11.15 -6.02 -23.02
CA TRP A 485 -10.53 -6.21 -24.32
C TRP A 485 -9.08 -6.59 -24.07
N HIS A 486 -8.45 -7.23 -25.05
CA HIS A 486 -7.04 -7.54 -24.94
C HIS A 486 -6.18 -6.28 -24.80
N ILE A 487 -4.97 -6.48 -24.27
CA ILE A 487 -3.92 -5.48 -24.24
C ILE A 487 -3.75 -4.92 -25.66
N PRO A 488 -3.88 -3.61 -25.85
CA PRO A 488 -3.81 -2.99 -27.15
C PRO A 488 -2.45 -3.30 -27.81
N PRO A 489 -2.43 -3.59 -29.13
CA PRO A 489 -1.19 -3.76 -29.85
C PRO A 489 -0.30 -2.52 -29.72
N TYR A 490 1.01 -2.74 -29.64
CA TYR A 490 1.99 -1.71 -29.35
C TYR A 490 1.89 -0.47 -30.26
N GLU A 491 1.63 -0.65 -31.56
CA GLU A 491 1.48 0.45 -32.54
C GLU A 491 0.36 1.44 -32.19
N LEU A 492 -0.70 1.00 -31.51
CA LEU A 492 -1.80 1.87 -31.09
C LEU A 492 -1.47 2.70 -29.85
N VAL A 493 -0.53 2.22 -29.03
CA VAL A 493 -0.05 2.92 -27.83
C VAL A 493 1.13 3.83 -28.19
N SER A 494 1.90 3.48 -29.22
CA SER A 494 3.14 4.15 -29.61
C SER A 494 2.99 5.29 -30.64
N ASP A 495 1.79 5.75 -31.01
CA ASP A 495 1.64 6.90 -31.94
C ASP A 495 2.02 8.22 -31.24
N THR A 496 3.33 8.50 -31.30
CA THR A 496 4.17 9.50 -30.60
C THR A 496 3.81 10.99 -30.69
N SER A 497 2.60 11.38 -31.12
CA SER A 497 2.31 12.81 -31.30
C SER A 497 1.58 13.49 -30.14
N THR A 498 0.80 12.79 -29.30
CA THR A 498 -0.01 13.53 -28.31
C THR A 498 -0.31 12.92 -26.94
N ASN A 499 -0.12 11.63 -26.62
CA ASN A 499 -0.19 11.10 -25.23
C ASN A 499 0.16 9.60 -25.22
N HIS A 500 1.14 9.19 -24.43
CA HIS A 500 1.75 7.84 -24.46
C HIS A 500 1.03 6.78 -23.60
N VAL A 501 -0.10 7.13 -22.97
CA VAL A 501 -0.76 6.24 -22.01
C VAL A 501 -2.19 5.95 -22.39
N GLN A 502 -2.49 4.66 -22.40
CA GLN A 502 -3.84 4.15 -22.55
C GLN A 502 -4.37 3.71 -21.19
N THR A 503 -5.41 4.40 -20.74
CA THR A 503 -6.21 3.96 -19.60
C THR A 503 -7.36 3.10 -20.10
N THR A 504 -7.53 1.91 -19.50
CA THR A 504 -8.57 0.95 -19.87
C THR A 504 -9.35 0.53 -18.63
N SER A 505 -10.69 0.58 -18.70
CA SER A 505 -11.56 0.05 -17.66
C SER A 505 -11.57 -1.47 -17.68
N MET A 506 -11.49 -2.07 -16.50
CA MET A 506 -11.63 -3.51 -16.31
C MET A 506 -13.10 -3.91 -16.21
N LEU A 507 -13.37 -5.15 -16.57
CA LEU A 507 -14.60 -5.86 -16.34
C LEU A 507 -14.57 -6.48 -14.96
N ASN A 508 -15.49 -6.07 -14.10
CA ASN A 508 -15.81 -6.81 -12.89
C ASN A 508 -16.50 -8.13 -13.28
N VAL A 509 -15.81 -9.24 -13.07
CA VAL A 509 -16.34 -10.60 -13.35
C VAL A 509 -17.03 -11.20 -12.14
N SER A 510 -16.81 -10.61 -10.97
CA SER A 510 -17.34 -11.08 -9.70
C SER A 510 -18.85 -10.90 -9.57
N GLY A 511 -19.47 -10.01 -10.36
CA GLY A 511 -20.93 -9.81 -10.39
C GLY A 511 -21.65 -10.46 -11.57
N ARG A 512 -20.95 -11.11 -12.51
CA ARG A 512 -21.51 -11.51 -13.83
C ARG A 512 -21.95 -12.97 -13.94
N VAL A 513 -21.84 -13.78 -12.90
CA VAL A 513 -22.25 -15.19 -12.97
C VAL A 513 -23.77 -15.28 -12.76
N THR A 514 -24.52 -15.13 -13.85
CA THR A 514 -25.95 -14.75 -13.95
C THR A 514 -26.99 -15.60 -13.21
N ASN A 515 -26.59 -16.70 -12.56
CA ASN A 515 -27.50 -17.58 -11.81
C ASN A 515 -27.15 -17.72 -10.33
N ASN A 516 -26.07 -17.07 -9.89
CA ASN A 516 -25.73 -16.95 -8.48
C ASN A 516 -25.90 -15.47 -8.10
N PRO A 517 -26.87 -15.09 -7.25
CA PRO A 517 -27.03 -13.70 -6.84
C PRO A 517 -25.78 -13.12 -6.16
N PHE A 518 -24.83 -13.97 -5.76
CA PHE A 518 -23.61 -13.60 -5.06
C PHE A 518 -22.40 -13.43 -5.99
N GLY A 519 -22.43 -13.98 -7.21
CA GLY A 519 -21.35 -13.92 -8.21
C GLY A 519 -19.95 -14.46 -7.79
N PHE A 520 -19.78 -14.80 -6.52
CA PHE A 520 -18.62 -15.41 -5.85
C PHE A 520 -18.94 -16.84 -5.39
N PRO A 521 -17.92 -17.62 -4.98
CA PRO A 521 -18.09 -18.86 -4.23
C PRO A 521 -19.09 -18.74 -3.08
N GLY A 522 -19.83 -19.81 -2.85
CA GLY A 522 -20.77 -19.95 -1.75
C GLY A 522 -20.93 -21.40 -1.30
N ILE A 523 -21.56 -21.60 -0.15
CA ILE A 523 -21.99 -22.92 0.34
C ILE A 523 -23.37 -22.76 1.01
N ASP A 524 -24.36 -23.50 0.53
CA ASP A 524 -25.62 -23.66 1.26
C ASP A 524 -25.41 -24.66 2.40
N VAL A 525 -25.88 -24.31 3.60
CA VAL A 525 -25.70 -25.10 4.82
C VAL A 525 -27.05 -25.55 5.38
N VAL A 526 -27.17 -26.85 5.65
CA VAL A 526 -28.32 -27.43 6.35
C VAL A 526 -27.85 -27.99 7.70
N ILE A 527 -28.53 -27.62 8.78
CA ILE A 527 -28.19 -28.04 10.14
C ILE A 527 -29.33 -28.88 10.73
N GLU A 528 -29.01 -30.08 11.19
CA GLU A 528 -29.95 -31.00 11.86
C GLU A 528 -29.46 -31.29 13.29
N ARG A 529 -30.31 -31.03 14.30
CA ARG A 529 -30.08 -31.51 15.66
C ARG A 529 -30.44 -32.99 15.76
N LYS A 530 -29.57 -33.78 16.38
CA LYS A 530 -29.78 -35.22 16.62
C LYS A 530 -30.23 -35.53 18.03
#